data_AF-A0AAD4CHI2-F1
#
_entry.id   AF-A0AAD4CHI2-F1
#
_cell.length_a   1.000
_cell.length_b   1.000
_cell.length_c   1.000
_cell.angle_alpha   90.00
_cell.angle_beta   90.00
_cell.angle_gamma   90.00
#
_symmetry.space_group_name_H-M   'P 1'
#
loop_
_entity.id
_entity.type
_entity.pdbx_description
1 polymer ?
#
loop_
_entity_poly.entity_id
_entity_poly.type
_entity_poly.pdbx_seq_one_letter_code
_entity_poly.pdbx_strand_id
1 'polypeptide(L)'
;MEPNLFSDKVYLVTGGHRGIGLAVAGQLLGYGGHVYVQDLPANPSAELTEIANNRLYYHQVDVRDRAACRALVVAIIEKHGRLDGVVNNAAICPLEGEMPSDSTFDEVVDINFRGVWNVGTAALAQMQKQGSGSIVNIGSLSSIAGVARLPGYSATKHAILGLTRTWALDFAQYGVRVNCIAPGPTDTQQVRSPLKTVMGPKLGLDKTEDEMLEMVAQSIPLKRIGDPSEVATAINFFLSDLASFITGQILCAQQQLKDRFLAARGGWDKDWEAVLRLSSAYFEAYLNLQHSSQGRGRLPPKIQEFIYIAVAACATHIHVPAVRAHIHAARSHGATSEEIMEVIGLTSLVGIHTVTLGAPILIELMEEEGITGTTGENVEHLETERARIKDAFIQRRGFWTDTWNPLLQLDPEFFESYMEFSSLASQSRAIEPKYREVIICAFDAATTHLYGRGTRIHMRNALRLGATPNEIMEMLEITSLMGMDGVTAGAGVLLAEAR
;
A
#
# COMPACT_ATOMS: atom_id res chain seq x y z
N MET A 1 -8.36 -23.73 -21.14
CA MET A 1 -9.82 -23.87 -20.95
C MET A 1 -10.31 -24.97 -21.87
N GLU A 2 -11.39 -25.66 -21.51
CA GLU A 2 -11.92 -26.77 -22.31
C GLU A 2 -12.35 -26.30 -23.72
N PRO A 3 -12.04 -27.07 -24.78
CA PRO A 3 -12.60 -26.81 -26.10
C PRO A 3 -14.12 -26.96 -25.98
N ASN A 4 -14.88 -25.90 -26.30
CA ASN A 4 -16.35 -25.76 -26.15
C ASN A 4 -16.85 -25.07 -24.86
N LEU A 5 -15.99 -24.41 -24.08
CA LEU A 5 -16.42 -23.62 -22.91
C LEU A 5 -17.56 -22.61 -23.21
N PHE A 6 -17.61 -22.13 -24.46
CA PHE A 6 -18.55 -21.09 -24.91
C PHE A 6 -19.47 -21.56 -26.04
N SER A 7 -19.62 -22.87 -26.26
CA SER A 7 -20.54 -23.38 -27.28
C SER A 7 -21.96 -22.84 -27.06
N ASP A 8 -22.58 -22.44 -28.17
CA ASP A 8 -23.93 -21.86 -28.24
C ASP A 8 -24.12 -20.54 -27.47
N LYS A 9 -23.04 -19.94 -26.94
CA LYS A 9 -23.07 -18.63 -26.26
C LYS A 9 -22.67 -17.50 -27.22
N VAL A 10 -23.25 -16.33 -27.00
CA VAL A 10 -23.14 -15.16 -27.87
C VAL A 10 -22.46 -14.00 -27.14
N TYR A 11 -21.41 -13.46 -27.74
CA TYR A 11 -20.57 -12.41 -27.15
C TYR A 11 -20.46 -11.20 -28.05
N LEU A 12 -20.48 -10.01 -27.45
CA LEU A 12 -20.16 -8.74 -28.11
C LEU A 12 -18.84 -8.20 -27.57
N VAL A 13 -17.88 -7.92 -28.44
CA VAL A 13 -16.58 -7.32 -28.11
C VAL A 13 -16.45 -5.99 -28.81
N THR A 14 -16.37 -4.90 -28.04
CA THR A 14 -16.16 -3.56 -28.57
C THR A 14 -14.66 -3.28 -28.72
N GLY A 15 -14.23 -2.59 -29.78
CA GLY A 15 -12.81 -2.38 -30.04
C GLY A 15 -12.07 -3.69 -30.39
N GLY A 16 -12.77 -4.64 -31.03
CA GLY A 16 -12.24 -5.99 -31.30
C GLY A 16 -11.35 -6.11 -32.54
N HIS A 17 -11.07 -5.01 -33.25
CA HIS A 17 -10.27 -5.03 -34.48
C HIS A 17 -8.77 -5.31 -34.23
N ARG A 18 -8.25 -5.04 -33.03
CA ARG A 18 -6.82 -5.18 -32.68
C ARG A 18 -6.59 -5.40 -31.17
N GLY A 19 -5.35 -5.71 -30.80
CA GLY A 19 -4.89 -5.74 -29.40
C GLY A 19 -5.69 -6.71 -28.51
N ILE A 20 -6.05 -6.26 -27.30
CA ILE A 20 -6.78 -7.08 -26.31
C ILE A 20 -8.13 -7.54 -26.87
N GLY A 21 -8.88 -6.67 -27.55
CA GLY A 21 -10.18 -7.01 -28.13
C GLY A 21 -10.08 -8.12 -29.19
N LEU A 22 -9.07 -8.07 -30.06
CA LEU A 22 -8.79 -9.13 -31.04
C LEU A 22 -8.44 -10.46 -30.36
N ALA A 23 -7.58 -10.42 -29.34
CA ALA A 23 -7.19 -11.62 -28.60
C ALA A 23 -8.39 -12.26 -27.87
N VAL A 24 -9.27 -11.45 -27.30
CA VAL A 24 -10.55 -11.90 -26.71
C VAL A 24 -11.43 -12.54 -27.77
N ALA A 25 -11.63 -11.89 -28.92
CA ALA A 25 -12.45 -12.42 -30.00
C ALA A 25 -11.93 -13.79 -30.50
N GLY A 26 -10.61 -13.91 -30.71
CA GLY A 26 -9.99 -15.17 -31.13
C GLY A 26 -10.14 -16.30 -30.13
N GLN A 27 -9.95 -16.03 -28.83
CA GLN A 27 -10.15 -17.05 -27.81
C GLN A 27 -11.63 -17.46 -27.68
N LEU A 28 -12.57 -16.50 -27.70
CA LEU A 28 -14.01 -16.80 -27.66
C LEU A 28 -14.44 -17.70 -28.84
N LEU A 29 -13.95 -17.40 -30.06
CA LEU A 29 -14.17 -18.23 -31.24
C LEU A 29 -13.56 -19.62 -31.08
N GLY A 30 -12.31 -19.70 -30.58
CA GLY A 30 -11.60 -20.95 -30.34
C GLY A 30 -12.31 -21.86 -29.32
N TYR A 31 -13.02 -21.27 -28.37
CA TYR A 31 -13.81 -22.00 -27.35
C TYR A 31 -15.28 -22.23 -27.74
N GLY A 32 -15.68 -21.98 -28.98
CA GLY A 32 -17.02 -22.34 -29.49
C GLY A 32 -18.05 -21.21 -29.53
N GLY A 33 -17.71 -20.00 -29.07
CA GLY A 33 -18.64 -18.87 -29.01
C GLY A 33 -19.01 -18.28 -30.38
N HIS A 34 -20.18 -17.66 -30.44
CA HIS A 34 -20.56 -16.67 -31.46
C HIS A 34 -20.05 -15.30 -31.04
N VAL A 35 -19.26 -14.65 -31.89
CA VAL A 35 -18.55 -13.42 -31.53
C VAL A 35 -18.92 -12.31 -32.50
N TYR A 36 -19.54 -11.27 -31.94
CA TYR A 36 -19.77 -10.00 -32.61
C TYR A 36 -18.64 -9.05 -32.25
N VAL A 37 -17.89 -8.61 -33.27
CA VAL A 37 -16.89 -7.56 -33.14
C VAL A 37 -17.48 -6.25 -33.62
N GLN A 38 -17.44 -5.26 -32.75
CA GLN A 38 -17.86 -3.90 -33.02
C GLN A 38 -16.64 -2.98 -33.00
N ASP A 39 -16.39 -2.25 -34.10
CA ASP A 39 -15.26 -1.31 -34.19
C ASP A 39 -15.50 -0.20 -35.23
N LEU A 40 -14.59 0.78 -35.30
CA LEU A 40 -14.66 1.93 -36.22
C LEU A 40 -14.26 1.64 -37.68
N PRO A 41 -13.24 0.81 -37.96
CA PRO A 41 -12.86 0.52 -39.35
C PRO A 41 -13.99 -0.18 -40.10
N ALA A 42 -14.16 0.14 -41.39
CA ALA A 42 -15.22 -0.46 -42.21
C ALA A 42 -15.03 -1.96 -42.46
N ASN A 43 -13.77 -2.43 -42.47
CA ASN A 43 -13.41 -3.81 -42.73
C ASN A 43 -12.63 -4.40 -41.54
N PRO A 44 -12.73 -5.72 -41.30
CA PRO A 44 -11.92 -6.40 -40.29
C PRO A 44 -10.42 -6.29 -40.62
N SER A 45 -9.57 -6.37 -39.61
CA SER A 45 -8.12 -6.46 -39.77
C SER A 45 -7.72 -7.77 -40.45
N ALA A 46 -6.50 -7.85 -40.96
CA ALA A 46 -5.97 -9.08 -41.54
C ALA A 46 -5.98 -10.20 -40.48
N GLU A 47 -5.53 -9.88 -39.26
CA GLU A 47 -5.46 -10.81 -38.14
C GLU A 47 -6.85 -11.29 -37.70
N LEU A 48 -7.86 -10.41 -37.69
CA LEU A 48 -9.24 -10.82 -37.41
C LEU A 48 -9.81 -11.70 -38.53
N THR A 49 -9.42 -11.44 -39.78
CA THR A 49 -9.83 -12.23 -40.95
C THR A 49 -9.21 -13.63 -40.92
N GLU A 50 -7.97 -13.77 -40.46
CA GLU A 50 -7.26 -15.05 -40.34
C GLU A 50 -7.93 -16.00 -39.33
N ILE A 51 -8.47 -15.46 -38.24
CA ILE A 51 -9.18 -16.24 -37.21
C ILE A 51 -10.69 -16.37 -37.48
N ALA A 52 -11.19 -15.73 -38.55
CA ALA A 52 -12.60 -15.69 -38.85
C ALA A 52 -13.15 -17.08 -39.18
N ASN A 53 -14.35 -17.36 -38.70
CA ASN A 53 -15.12 -18.54 -39.07
C ASN A 53 -16.61 -18.17 -39.15
N ASN A 54 -17.49 -19.15 -39.36
CA ASN A 54 -18.93 -18.92 -39.48
C ASN A 54 -19.62 -18.37 -38.20
N ARG A 55 -18.88 -18.20 -37.11
CA ARG A 55 -19.34 -17.66 -35.83
C ARG A 55 -18.82 -16.25 -35.55
N LEU A 56 -17.99 -15.67 -36.43
CA LEU A 56 -17.55 -14.28 -36.33
C LEU A 56 -18.47 -13.36 -37.14
N TYR A 57 -18.88 -12.26 -36.52
CA TYR A 57 -19.68 -11.20 -37.15
C TYR A 57 -19.02 -9.84 -36.92
N TYR A 58 -18.65 -9.14 -37.98
CA TYR A 58 -18.00 -7.83 -37.88
C TYR A 58 -19.00 -6.71 -38.21
N HIS A 59 -19.04 -5.68 -37.35
CA HIS A 59 -19.93 -4.53 -37.51
C HIS A 59 -19.16 -3.22 -37.32
N GLN A 60 -19.23 -2.36 -38.35
CA GLN A 60 -18.74 -1.00 -38.26
C GLN A 60 -19.74 -0.16 -37.46
N VAL A 61 -19.46 0.07 -36.18
CA VAL A 61 -20.31 0.86 -35.29
C VAL A 61 -19.42 1.64 -34.33
N ASP A 62 -19.64 2.94 -34.26
CA ASP A 62 -19.00 3.82 -33.28
C ASP A 62 -19.68 3.67 -31.92
N VAL A 63 -18.91 3.39 -30.86
CA VAL A 63 -19.44 3.30 -29.48
C VAL A 63 -20.11 4.58 -29.01
N ARG A 64 -19.77 5.73 -29.60
CA ARG A 64 -20.39 7.03 -29.29
C ARG A 64 -21.82 7.13 -29.81
N ASP A 65 -22.16 6.41 -30.88
CA ASP A 65 -23.50 6.38 -31.43
C ASP A 65 -24.39 5.41 -30.64
N ARG A 66 -25.14 5.99 -29.70
CA ARG A 66 -26.06 5.24 -28.85
C ARG A 66 -27.14 4.49 -29.64
N ALA A 67 -27.64 5.07 -30.73
CA ALA A 67 -28.71 4.46 -31.52
C ALA A 67 -28.17 3.26 -32.29
N ALA A 68 -27.00 3.38 -32.91
CA ALA A 68 -26.33 2.29 -33.61
C ALA A 68 -25.91 1.16 -32.67
N CYS A 69 -25.36 1.47 -31.49
CA CYS A 69 -25.02 0.47 -30.47
C CYS A 69 -26.26 -0.34 -30.05
N ARG A 70 -27.39 0.35 -29.80
CA ARG A 70 -28.65 -0.31 -29.46
C ARG A 70 -29.17 -1.17 -30.61
N ALA A 71 -29.12 -0.66 -31.84
CA ALA A 71 -29.56 -1.40 -33.03
C ALA A 71 -28.75 -2.68 -33.24
N LEU A 72 -27.43 -2.64 -33.02
CA LEU A 72 -26.59 -3.83 -33.08
C LEU A 72 -26.99 -4.87 -32.03
N VAL A 73 -27.18 -4.46 -30.78
CA VAL A 73 -27.63 -5.38 -29.72
C VAL A 73 -28.99 -5.99 -30.04
N VAL A 74 -29.94 -5.20 -30.57
CA VAL A 74 -31.25 -5.71 -31.03
C VAL A 74 -31.07 -6.75 -32.15
N ALA A 75 -30.24 -6.48 -33.15
CA ALA A 75 -30.01 -7.42 -34.25
C ALA A 75 -29.36 -8.74 -33.77
N ILE A 76 -28.48 -8.69 -32.76
CA ILE A 76 -27.92 -9.89 -32.13
C ILE A 76 -29.02 -10.72 -31.48
N ILE A 77 -29.91 -10.05 -30.72
CA ILE A 77 -31.04 -10.69 -30.03
C ILE A 77 -32.03 -11.29 -31.03
N GLU A 78 -32.36 -10.58 -32.11
CA GLU A 78 -33.26 -11.08 -33.15
C GLU A 78 -32.71 -12.35 -33.83
N LYS A 79 -31.39 -12.42 -34.01
CA LYS A 79 -30.73 -13.56 -34.67
C LYS A 79 -30.55 -14.77 -33.75
N HIS A 80 -30.16 -14.55 -32.48
CA HIS A 80 -29.77 -15.63 -31.57
C HIS A 80 -30.73 -15.85 -30.40
N GLY A 81 -31.65 -14.92 -30.13
CA GLY A 81 -32.54 -14.93 -28.97
C GLY A 81 -31.87 -14.57 -27.64
N ARG A 82 -30.55 -14.35 -27.61
CA ARG A 82 -29.75 -14.16 -26.39
C ARG A 82 -28.50 -13.29 -26.62
N LEU A 83 -27.94 -12.78 -25.52
CA LEU A 83 -26.62 -12.15 -25.47
C LEU A 83 -25.95 -12.52 -24.14
N ASP A 84 -24.99 -13.44 -24.15
CA ASP A 84 -24.41 -14.04 -22.96
C ASP A 84 -23.31 -13.20 -22.32
N GLY A 85 -22.55 -12.47 -23.13
CA GLY A 85 -21.53 -11.61 -22.59
C GLY A 85 -21.17 -10.40 -23.42
N VAL A 86 -20.66 -9.37 -22.74
CA VAL A 86 -20.14 -8.16 -23.37
C VAL A 86 -18.77 -7.84 -22.81
N VAL A 87 -17.83 -7.54 -23.70
CA VAL A 87 -16.52 -6.99 -23.35
C VAL A 87 -16.47 -5.55 -23.84
N ASN A 88 -16.60 -4.63 -22.88
CA ASN A 88 -16.48 -3.19 -23.13
C ASN A 88 -15.00 -2.81 -23.15
N ASN A 89 -14.37 -2.97 -24.32
CA ASN A 89 -12.93 -2.82 -24.52
C ASN A 89 -12.54 -1.57 -25.34
N ALA A 90 -13.43 -1.03 -26.19
CA ALA A 90 -13.14 0.17 -26.97
C ALA A 90 -12.69 1.34 -26.08
N ALA A 91 -11.50 1.89 -26.36
CA ALA A 91 -10.93 3.01 -25.65
C ALA A 91 -9.85 3.71 -26.48
N ILE A 92 -9.54 4.96 -26.11
CA ILE A 92 -8.36 5.71 -26.55
C ILE A 92 -7.57 6.21 -25.33
N CYS A 93 -6.29 6.50 -25.54
CA CYS A 93 -5.42 7.14 -24.54
C CYS A 93 -4.51 8.14 -25.26
N PRO A 94 -5.05 9.31 -25.68
CA PRO A 94 -4.27 10.31 -26.37
C PRO A 94 -3.30 11.02 -25.41
N LEU A 95 -2.46 11.89 -25.95
CA LEU A 95 -1.56 12.71 -25.15
C LEU A 95 -2.32 13.94 -24.66
N GLU A 96 -2.67 13.94 -23.39
CA GLU A 96 -3.52 15.00 -22.83
C GLU A 96 -2.69 16.17 -22.29
N GLY A 97 -1.55 15.91 -21.65
CA GLY A 97 -0.80 16.94 -20.95
C GLY A 97 -1.41 17.27 -19.58
N GLU A 98 -0.95 18.34 -18.94
CA GLU A 98 -1.47 18.74 -17.62
C GLU A 98 -2.92 19.24 -17.70
N MET A 99 -3.21 20.00 -18.75
CA MET A 99 -4.53 20.56 -19.06
C MET A 99 -4.84 20.30 -20.54
N PRO A 100 -5.58 19.22 -20.88
CA PRO A 100 -5.98 18.96 -22.26
C PRO A 100 -6.97 20.02 -22.77
N SER A 101 -7.15 20.11 -24.09
CA SER A 101 -8.26 20.88 -24.67
C SER A 101 -9.61 20.25 -24.34
N ASP A 102 -10.66 21.05 -24.31
CA ASP A 102 -12.04 20.57 -24.14
C ASP A 102 -12.38 19.47 -25.16
N SER A 103 -11.98 19.65 -26.42
CA SER A 103 -12.19 18.64 -27.46
C SER A 103 -11.51 17.29 -27.18
N THR A 104 -10.29 17.31 -26.61
CA THR A 104 -9.56 16.08 -26.25
C THR A 104 -10.24 15.42 -25.05
N PHE A 105 -10.64 16.22 -24.06
CA PHE A 105 -11.38 15.72 -22.90
C PHE A 105 -12.71 15.08 -23.31
N ASP A 106 -13.50 15.78 -24.12
CA ASP A 106 -14.79 15.30 -24.62
C ASP A 106 -14.65 14.01 -25.42
N GLU A 107 -13.66 13.93 -26.32
CA GLU A 107 -13.39 12.72 -27.10
C GLU A 107 -13.05 11.52 -26.20
N VAL A 108 -12.19 11.72 -25.20
CA VAL A 108 -11.81 10.67 -24.23
C VAL A 108 -13.02 10.23 -23.41
N VAL A 109 -13.85 11.15 -22.92
CA VAL A 109 -15.07 10.84 -22.15
C VAL A 109 -16.09 10.10 -23.02
N ASP A 110 -16.34 10.57 -24.23
CA ASP A 110 -17.35 10.00 -25.12
C ASP A 110 -16.98 8.58 -25.57
N ILE A 111 -15.70 8.31 -25.81
CA ILE A 111 -15.26 6.96 -26.19
C ILE A 111 -15.13 6.06 -24.95
N ASN A 112 -14.32 6.47 -23.96
CA ASN A 112 -13.91 5.56 -22.89
C ASN A 112 -14.99 5.33 -21.82
N PHE A 113 -15.93 6.26 -21.66
CA PHE A 113 -16.98 6.15 -20.64
C PHE A 113 -18.37 6.09 -21.25
N ARG A 114 -18.76 7.06 -22.09
CA ARG A 114 -20.09 7.06 -22.71
C ARG A 114 -20.26 5.86 -23.65
N GLY A 115 -19.21 5.43 -24.34
CA GLY A 115 -19.22 4.21 -25.15
C GLY A 115 -19.58 2.96 -24.34
N VAL A 116 -18.97 2.80 -23.16
CA VAL A 116 -19.28 1.70 -22.24
C VAL A 116 -20.72 1.77 -21.75
N TRP A 117 -21.21 2.98 -21.44
CA TRP A 117 -22.59 3.20 -21.05
C TRP A 117 -23.58 2.80 -22.16
N ASN A 118 -23.32 3.24 -23.40
CA ASN A 118 -24.19 3.00 -24.55
C ASN A 118 -24.37 1.50 -24.83
N VAL A 119 -23.28 0.75 -24.91
CA VAL A 119 -23.30 -0.69 -25.17
C VAL A 119 -23.78 -1.46 -23.94
N GLY A 120 -23.23 -1.13 -22.77
CA GLY A 120 -23.54 -1.81 -21.51
C GLY A 120 -25.01 -1.72 -21.13
N THR A 121 -25.64 -0.54 -21.23
CA THR A 121 -27.07 -0.41 -20.89
C THR A 121 -27.99 -1.16 -21.85
N ALA A 122 -27.66 -1.21 -23.14
CA ALA A 122 -28.41 -2.00 -24.12
C ALA A 122 -28.31 -3.52 -23.81
N ALA A 123 -27.11 -3.99 -23.47
CA ALA A 123 -26.88 -5.38 -23.09
C ALA A 123 -27.56 -5.75 -21.76
N LEU A 124 -27.42 -4.91 -20.73
CA LEU A 124 -28.05 -5.11 -19.42
C LEU A 124 -29.57 -5.24 -19.51
N ALA A 125 -30.22 -4.44 -20.38
CA ALA A 125 -31.66 -4.55 -20.61
C ALA A 125 -32.08 -5.91 -21.18
N GLN A 126 -31.22 -6.57 -21.97
CA GLN A 126 -31.44 -7.94 -22.44
C GLN A 126 -31.09 -8.98 -21.37
N MET A 127 -29.93 -8.83 -20.72
CA MET A 127 -29.44 -9.75 -19.70
C MET A 127 -30.39 -9.84 -18.49
N GLN A 128 -31.02 -8.72 -18.12
CA GLN A 128 -32.06 -8.68 -17.11
C GLN A 128 -33.28 -9.52 -17.49
N LYS A 129 -33.74 -9.45 -18.76
CA LYS A 129 -34.88 -10.23 -19.26
C LYS A 129 -34.57 -11.72 -19.35
N GLN A 130 -33.34 -12.06 -19.74
CA GLN A 130 -32.93 -13.46 -19.90
C GLN A 130 -32.53 -14.13 -18.56
N GLY A 131 -32.37 -13.36 -17.47
CA GLY A 131 -32.03 -13.90 -16.15
C GLY A 131 -30.59 -14.41 -16.01
N SER A 132 -29.70 -14.00 -16.91
CA SER A 132 -28.28 -14.37 -16.90
C SER A 132 -27.46 -13.37 -17.71
N GLY A 133 -26.14 -13.34 -17.52
CA GLY A 133 -25.24 -12.57 -18.38
C GLY A 133 -23.93 -12.23 -17.70
N SER A 134 -22.90 -11.88 -18.49
CA SER A 134 -21.62 -11.45 -17.96
C SER A 134 -21.04 -10.26 -18.72
N ILE A 135 -20.76 -9.17 -18.01
CA ILE A 135 -20.08 -8.00 -18.57
C ILE A 135 -18.68 -7.91 -17.98
N VAL A 136 -17.69 -7.70 -18.85
CA VAL A 136 -16.32 -7.37 -18.45
C VAL A 136 -15.97 -6.00 -19.02
N ASN A 137 -15.71 -5.04 -18.13
CA ASN A 137 -15.25 -3.71 -18.49
C ASN A 137 -13.72 -3.65 -18.46
N ILE A 138 -13.11 -3.02 -19.47
CA ILE A 138 -11.66 -2.81 -19.49
C ILE A 138 -11.31 -1.48 -18.83
N GLY A 139 -10.86 -1.57 -17.58
CA GLY A 139 -10.26 -0.49 -16.82
C GLY A 139 -8.81 -0.23 -17.23
N SER A 140 -7.99 0.14 -16.27
CA SER A 140 -6.54 0.31 -16.36
C SER A 140 -5.96 0.38 -14.96
N LEU A 141 -4.64 0.29 -14.77
CA LEU A 141 -4.02 0.80 -13.55
C LEU A 141 -4.48 2.23 -13.22
N SER A 142 -4.76 3.05 -14.26
CA SER A 142 -5.35 4.39 -14.09
C SER A 142 -6.79 4.41 -13.55
N SER A 143 -7.45 3.26 -13.36
CA SER A 143 -8.78 3.16 -12.74
C SER A 143 -8.74 3.35 -11.22
N ILE A 144 -7.57 3.23 -10.61
CA ILE A 144 -7.39 3.25 -9.15
C ILE A 144 -6.29 4.23 -8.69
N ALA A 145 -5.47 4.73 -9.62
CA ALA A 145 -4.44 5.73 -9.37
C ALA A 145 -4.42 6.76 -10.51
N GLY A 146 -4.15 8.02 -10.19
CA GLY A 146 -3.94 9.04 -11.21
C GLY A 146 -2.62 8.81 -11.95
N VAL A 147 -2.62 8.99 -13.27
CA VAL A 147 -1.38 9.03 -14.06
C VAL A 147 -1.13 10.46 -14.51
N ALA A 148 0.05 10.98 -14.19
CA ALA A 148 0.43 12.34 -14.54
C ALA A 148 0.26 12.57 -16.04
N ARG A 149 -0.31 13.73 -16.40
CA ARG A 149 -0.56 14.17 -17.78
C ARG A 149 -1.62 13.37 -18.56
N LEU A 150 -2.47 12.61 -17.85
CA LEU A 150 -3.62 11.88 -18.38
C LEU A 150 -4.89 12.14 -17.53
N PRO A 151 -5.29 13.40 -17.27
CA PRO A 151 -6.43 13.70 -16.39
C PRO A 151 -7.78 13.13 -16.88
N GLY A 152 -8.14 13.29 -18.15
CA GLY A 152 -9.36 12.77 -18.76
C GLY A 152 -9.38 11.25 -18.82
N TYR A 153 -8.28 10.63 -19.27
CA TYR A 153 -8.16 9.18 -19.29
C TYR A 153 -8.27 8.58 -17.88
N SER A 154 -7.54 9.13 -16.90
CA SER A 154 -7.61 8.65 -15.51
C SER A 154 -9.01 8.82 -14.95
N ALA A 155 -9.68 9.96 -15.19
CA ALA A 155 -11.05 10.20 -14.74
C ALA A 155 -12.03 9.17 -15.34
N THR A 156 -11.97 8.92 -16.65
CA THR A 156 -12.85 7.92 -17.29
C THR A 156 -12.59 6.51 -16.75
N LYS A 157 -11.34 6.12 -16.52
CA LYS A 157 -11.00 4.81 -15.98
C LYS A 157 -11.44 4.63 -14.52
N HIS A 158 -11.45 5.69 -13.70
CA HIS A 158 -12.09 5.66 -12.37
C HIS A 158 -13.62 5.52 -12.49
N ALA A 159 -14.24 6.26 -13.42
CA ALA A 159 -15.68 6.18 -13.67
C ALA A 159 -16.12 4.74 -14.06
N ILE A 160 -15.32 4.04 -14.87
CA ILE A 160 -15.55 2.63 -15.23
C ILE A 160 -15.53 1.71 -14.00
N LEU A 161 -14.63 1.94 -13.05
CA LEU A 161 -14.60 1.16 -11.81
C LEU A 161 -15.85 1.40 -10.95
N GLY A 162 -16.26 2.67 -10.80
CA GLY A 162 -17.51 3.02 -10.13
C GLY A 162 -18.73 2.35 -10.78
N LEU A 163 -18.82 2.46 -12.12
CA LEU A 163 -19.89 1.86 -12.92
C LEU A 163 -19.95 0.34 -12.77
N THR A 164 -18.80 -0.34 -12.81
CA THR A 164 -18.70 -1.80 -12.65
C THR A 164 -19.28 -2.23 -11.31
N ARG A 165 -18.91 -1.54 -10.22
CA ARG A 165 -19.39 -1.87 -8.86
C ARG A 165 -20.89 -1.65 -8.74
N THR A 166 -21.41 -0.54 -9.25
CA THR A 166 -22.84 -0.23 -9.21
C THR A 166 -23.64 -1.24 -10.02
N TRP A 167 -23.27 -1.52 -11.28
CA TRP A 167 -23.98 -2.50 -12.10
C TRP A 167 -23.89 -3.92 -11.53
N ALA A 168 -22.78 -4.30 -10.90
CA ALA A 168 -22.68 -5.59 -10.23
C ALA A 168 -23.73 -5.73 -9.11
N LEU A 169 -23.98 -4.69 -8.32
CA LEU A 169 -24.97 -4.68 -7.25
C LEU A 169 -26.39 -4.67 -7.82
N ASP A 170 -26.67 -3.78 -8.76
CA ASP A 170 -28.03 -3.56 -9.29
C ASP A 170 -28.56 -4.79 -10.04
N PHE A 171 -27.68 -5.49 -10.76
CA PHE A 171 -28.07 -6.57 -11.65
C PHE A 171 -27.78 -8.00 -11.14
N ALA A 172 -27.12 -8.15 -9.99
CA ALA A 172 -26.89 -9.46 -9.37
C ALA A 172 -28.19 -10.25 -9.15
N GLN A 173 -29.27 -9.58 -8.76
CA GLN A 173 -30.59 -10.18 -8.55
C GLN A 173 -31.18 -10.84 -9.81
N TYR A 174 -30.70 -10.47 -11.00
CA TYR A 174 -31.12 -11.03 -12.29
C TYR A 174 -30.12 -12.05 -12.83
N GLY A 175 -29.18 -12.54 -12.02
CA GLY A 175 -28.15 -13.49 -12.47
C GLY A 175 -27.08 -12.88 -13.38
N VAL A 176 -26.96 -11.55 -13.42
CA VAL A 176 -25.97 -10.85 -14.25
C VAL A 176 -24.73 -10.50 -13.43
N ARG A 177 -23.56 -10.85 -13.96
CA ARG A 177 -22.27 -10.55 -13.34
C ARG A 177 -21.58 -9.42 -14.08
N VAL A 178 -20.98 -8.49 -13.35
CA VAL A 178 -20.23 -7.36 -13.95
C VAL A 178 -18.89 -7.24 -13.23
N ASN A 179 -17.79 -7.42 -13.97
CA ASN A 179 -16.43 -7.35 -13.44
C ASN A 179 -15.56 -6.40 -14.27
N CYS A 180 -14.40 -6.05 -13.72
CA CYS A 180 -13.42 -5.19 -14.37
C CYS A 180 -12.04 -5.88 -14.42
N ILE A 181 -11.37 -5.77 -15.56
CA ILE A 181 -9.95 -6.05 -15.68
C ILE A 181 -9.23 -4.71 -15.80
N ALA A 182 -8.17 -4.51 -15.02
CA ALA A 182 -7.33 -3.32 -15.05
C ALA A 182 -5.91 -3.69 -15.51
N PRO A 183 -5.64 -3.76 -16.82
CA PRO A 183 -4.34 -4.17 -17.33
C PRO A 183 -3.24 -3.16 -16.96
N GLY A 184 -2.05 -3.68 -16.69
CA GLY A 184 -0.79 -2.93 -16.75
C GLY A 184 -0.31 -2.77 -18.20
N PRO A 185 0.97 -2.39 -18.43
CA PRO A 185 1.52 -2.31 -19.77
C PRO A 185 1.35 -3.64 -20.51
N THR A 186 0.62 -3.59 -21.61
CA THR A 186 0.27 -4.74 -22.46
C THR A 186 0.67 -4.40 -23.88
N ASP A 187 1.27 -5.36 -24.59
CA ASP A 187 1.84 -5.13 -25.92
C ASP A 187 0.74 -4.87 -26.95
N THR A 188 0.39 -3.60 -27.11
CA THR A 188 -0.68 -3.13 -27.98
C THR A 188 -0.23 -1.87 -28.68
N GLN A 189 -0.83 -1.58 -29.83
CA GLN A 189 -0.56 -0.34 -30.57
C GLN A 189 -0.80 0.93 -29.73
N GLN A 190 -1.75 0.86 -28.79
CA GLN A 190 -2.07 1.94 -27.86
C GLN A 190 -1.00 2.17 -26.78
N VAL A 191 -0.15 1.18 -26.48
CA VAL A 191 1.00 1.32 -25.57
C VAL A 191 2.26 1.70 -26.35
N ARG A 192 2.46 1.13 -27.54
CA ARG A 192 3.58 1.45 -28.44
C ARG A 192 3.58 2.91 -28.92
N SER A 193 2.39 3.46 -29.23
CA SER A 193 2.26 4.83 -29.76
C SER A 193 2.64 5.96 -28.76
N PRO A 194 2.18 5.95 -27.48
CA PRO A 194 2.57 6.96 -26.49
C PRO A 194 4.01 6.85 -25.97
N LEU A 195 4.59 5.63 -25.95
CA LEU A 195 6.02 5.43 -25.63
C LEU A 195 6.92 6.22 -26.58
N LYS A 196 6.53 6.28 -27.87
CA LYS A 196 7.20 7.03 -28.93
C LYS A 196 7.06 8.55 -28.83
N THR A 197 5.97 9.06 -28.24
CA THR A 197 5.62 10.50 -28.30
C THR A 197 5.67 11.26 -26.98
N VAL A 198 5.65 10.60 -25.81
CA VAL A 198 5.67 11.28 -24.49
C VAL A 198 6.95 11.05 -23.71
N MET A 199 7.40 9.80 -23.63
CA MET A 199 8.49 9.41 -22.75
C MET A 199 9.87 9.64 -23.39
N GLY A 200 10.00 9.41 -24.71
CA GLY A 200 11.25 9.66 -25.46
C GLY A 200 11.74 11.11 -25.36
N PRO A 201 10.92 12.13 -25.70
CA PRO A 201 11.37 13.53 -25.67
C PRO A 201 11.65 14.10 -24.28
N LYS A 202 10.99 13.61 -23.21
CA LYS A 202 11.12 14.17 -21.86
C LYS A 202 12.21 13.53 -20.99
N LEU A 203 12.68 12.32 -21.32
CA LEU A 203 13.81 11.72 -20.61
C LEU A 203 15.18 12.15 -21.18
N GLY A 204 15.20 12.93 -22.27
CA GLY A 204 16.45 13.27 -22.98
C GLY A 204 17.15 12.03 -23.55
N LEU A 205 16.37 10.97 -23.81
CA LEU A 205 16.87 9.68 -24.26
C LEU A 205 16.57 9.57 -25.76
N ASP A 206 17.62 9.61 -26.58
CA ASP A 206 17.59 9.14 -27.98
C ASP A 206 17.41 7.61 -27.99
N LYS A 207 16.25 7.15 -27.52
CA LYS A 207 15.91 5.73 -27.40
C LYS A 207 14.88 5.30 -28.43
N THR A 208 15.14 4.16 -29.03
CA THR A 208 14.24 3.45 -29.93
C THR A 208 13.00 2.92 -29.20
N GLU A 209 11.96 2.57 -29.95
CA GLU A 209 10.73 1.97 -29.39
C GLU A 209 11.05 0.72 -28.56
N ASP A 210 11.95 -0.13 -29.06
CA ASP A 210 12.35 -1.36 -28.39
C ASP A 210 13.08 -1.10 -27.07
N GLU A 211 13.96 -0.09 -27.00
CA GLU A 211 14.63 0.30 -25.75
C GLU A 211 13.65 0.86 -24.72
N MET A 212 12.61 1.56 -25.18
CA MET A 212 11.56 2.09 -24.31
C MET A 212 10.64 0.97 -23.79
N LEU A 213 10.27 0.02 -24.64
CA LEU A 213 9.53 -1.18 -24.24
C LEU A 213 10.36 -2.02 -23.25
N GLU A 214 11.67 -2.17 -23.47
CA GLU A 214 12.57 -2.86 -22.55
C GLU A 214 12.65 -2.15 -21.19
N MET A 215 12.74 -0.82 -21.17
CA MET A 215 12.68 -0.06 -19.91
C MET A 215 11.38 -0.31 -19.14
N VAL A 216 10.23 -0.30 -19.83
CA VAL A 216 8.94 -0.62 -19.23
C VAL A 216 8.92 -2.07 -18.74
N ALA A 217 9.38 -3.03 -19.54
CA ALA A 217 9.50 -4.44 -19.15
C ALA A 217 10.34 -4.59 -17.88
N GLN A 218 11.48 -3.91 -17.78
CA GLN A 218 12.36 -3.96 -16.62
C GLN A 218 11.72 -3.37 -15.35
N SER A 219 10.77 -2.45 -15.49
CA SER A 219 9.98 -1.93 -14.35
C SER A 219 8.90 -2.90 -13.87
N ILE A 220 8.49 -3.86 -14.70
CA ILE A 220 7.46 -4.86 -14.37
C ILE A 220 8.11 -6.01 -13.61
N PRO A 221 7.52 -6.51 -12.50
CA PRO A 221 8.09 -7.62 -11.73
C PRO A 221 8.39 -8.88 -12.55
N LEU A 222 7.56 -9.18 -13.55
CA LEU A 222 7.74 -10.31 -14.49
C LEU A 222 8.78 -10.05 -15.59
N LYS A 223 9.41 -8.86 -15.61
CA LYS A 223 10.48 -8.48 -16.55
C LYS A 223 10.09 -8.58 -18.01
N ARG A 224 8.80 -8.45 -18.29
CA ARG A 224 8.21 -8.43 -19.62
C ARG A 224 6.92 -7.65 -19.61
N ILE A 225 6.55 -7.15 -20.78
CA ILE A 225 5.22 -6.59 -21.04
C ILE A 225 4.23 -7.75 -21.17
N GLY A 226 2.98 -7.53 -20.74
CA GLY A 226 1.93 -8.52 -20.88
C GLY A 226 1.53 -8.73 -22.34
N ASP A 227 1.26 -9.97 -22.73
CA ASP A 227 0.69 -10.27 -24.03
C ASP A 227 -0.85 -10.07 -24.00
N PRO A 228 -1.47 -9.49 -25.05
CA PRO A 228 -2.92 -9.33 -25.10
C PRO A 228 -3.72 -10.61 -24.83
N SER A 229 -3.20 -11.77 -25.24
CA SER A 229 -3.83 -13.08 -25.01
C SER A 229 -3.88 -13.48 -23.53
N GLU A 230 -2.95 -13.01 -22.71
CA GLU A 230 -2.95 -13.25 -21.26
C GLU A 230 -4.06 -12.45 -20.58
N VAL A 231 -4.26 -11.20 -21.01
CA VAL A 231 -5.40 -10.37 -20.57
C VAL A 231 -6.71 -10.98 -21.05
N ALA A 232 -6.78 -11.43 -22.30
CA ALA A 232 -7.95 -12.10 -22.86
C ALA A 232 -8.32 -13.37 -22.07
N THR A 233 -7.33 -14.12 -21.59
CA THR A 233 -7.54 -15.31 -20.76
C THR A 233 -8.29 -14.97 -19.46
N ALA A 234 -7.90 -13.88 -18.79
CA ALA A 234 -8.58 -13.41 -17.58
C ALA A 234 -9.99 -12.88 -17.87
N ILE A 235 -10.18 -12.17 -18.98
CA ILE A 235 -11.51 -11.72 -19.44
C ILE A 235 -12.42 -12.92 -19.67
N ASN A 236 -11.94 -13.94 -20.36
CA ASN A 236 -12.70 -15.15 -20.66
C ASN A 236 -13.04 -15.96 -19.40
N PHE A 237 -12.13 -16.02 -18.42
CA PHE A 237 -12.47 -16.56 -17.11
C PHE A 237 -13.68 -15.83 -16.50
N PHE A 238 -13.68 -14.50 -16.48
CA PHE A 238 -14.80 -13.72 -15.96
C PHE A 238 -16.09 -13.87 -16.77
N LEU A 239 -16.02 -14.07 -18.09
CA LEU A 239 -17.19 -14.34 -18.93
C LEU A 239 -17.78 -15.74 -18.70
N SER A 240 -16.96 -16.69 -18.25
CA SER A 240 -17.35 -18.10 -18.10
C SER A 240 -18.10 -18.42 -16.82
N ASP A 241 -18.69 -19.62 -16.78
CA ASP A 241 -19.37 -20.14 -15.59
C ASP A 241 -18.37 -20.53 -14.48
N LEU A 242 -17.07 -20.59 -14.78
CA LEU A 242 -15.99 -20.74 -13.78
C LEU A 242 -15.95 -19.54 -12.82
N ALA A 243 -16.48 -18.38 -13.25
CA ALA A 243 -16.62 -17.18 -12.45
C ALA A 243 -18.07 -16.97 -11.96
N SER A 244 -18.88 -18.05 -11.87
CA SER A 244 -20.31 -18.00 -11.53
C SER A 244 -20.63 -17.30 -10.22
N PHE A 245 -19.70 -17.30 -9.25
CA PHE A 245 -19.85 -16.59 -7.97
C PHE A 245 -19.03 -15.30 -7.86
N ILE A 246 -18.57 -14.75 -9.00
CA ILE A 246 -17.68 -13.58 -9.04
C ILE A 246 -18.36 -12.43 -9.79
N THR A 247 -18.69 -11.37 -9.06
CA THR A 247 -19.21 -10.09 -9.58
C THR A 247 -18.67 -8.92 -8.75
N GLY A 248 -18.60 -7.74 -9.34
CA GLY A 248 -18.12 -6.50 -8.72
C GLY A 248 -16.61 -6.44 -8.48
N GLN A 249 -15.86 -7.41 -9.01
CA GLN A 249 -14.41 -7.50 -8.78
C GLN A 249 -13.62 -6.69 -9.80
N ILE A 250 -12.47 -6.20 -9.34
CA ILE A 250 -11.41 -5.65 -10.18
C ILE A 250 -10.17 -6.51 -10.01
N LEU A 251 -9.66 -7.06 -11.10
CA LEU A 251 -8.38 -7.79 -11.06
C LEU A 251 -7.22 -6.79 -11.18
N CYS A 252 -6.70 -6.33 -10.03
CA CYS A 252 -5.48 -5.52 -9.90
C CYS A 252 -4.96 -5.54 -8.44
N ALA A 253 -4.05 -6.45 -8.07
CA ALA A 253 -3.86 -6.80 -6.65
C ALA A 253 -2.68 -6.13 -5.90
N GLN A 254 -1.54 -5.84 -6.54
CA GLN A 254 -0.32 -5.47 -5.78
C GLN A 254 0.01 -3.98 -5.82
N GLN A 255 -0.22 -3.31 -6.95
CA GLN A 255 0.13 -1.90 -7.10
C GLN A 255 -0.70 -0.99 -6.17
N GLN A 256 -1.99 -1.30 -5.99
CA GLN A 256 -2.89 -0.56 -5.10
C GLN A 256 -2.35 -0.45 -3.66
N LEU A 257 -1.81 -1.55 -3.13
CA LEU A 257 -1.31 -1.59 -1.76
C LEU A 257 0.02 -0.87 -1.64
N LYS A 258 0.88 -1.00 -2.66
CA LYS A 258 2.15 -0.27 -2.74
C LYS A 258 1.94 1.24 -2.78
N ASP A 259 1.02 1.74 -3.60
CA ASP A 259 0.72 3.16 -3.72
C ASP A 259 0.15 3.73 -2.40
N ARG A 260 -0.74 2.97 -1.74
CA ARG A 260 -1.26 3.31 -0.40
C ARG A 260 -0.14 3.41 0.64
N PHE A 261 0.80 2.48 0.63
CA PHE A 261 1.95 2.51 1.54
C PHE A 261 2.85 3.73 1.28
N LEU A 262 3.20 3.97 0.01
CA LEU A 262 4.03 5.11 -0.40
C LEU A 262 3.41 6.45 0.02
N ALA A 263 2.09 6.60 -0.14
CA ALA A 263 1.37 7.80 0.27
C ALA A 263 1.37 8.00 1.80
N ALA A 264 1.31 6.91 2.56
CA ALA A 264 1.29 6.97 4.02
C ALA A 264 2.67 7.11 4.66
N ARG A 265 3.73 6.55 4.05
CA ARG A 265 5.04 6.34 4.70
C ARG A 265 6.24 6.80 3.89
N GLY A 266 6.05 7.21 2.65
CA GLY A 266 7.16 7.56 1.78
C GLY A 266 7.92 6.31 1.30
N GLY A 267 9.21 6.21 1.61
CA GLY A 267 10.17 5.31 0.97
C GLY A 267 9.73 3.84 0.84
N TRP A 268 10.15 3.18 -0.24
CA TRP A 268 9.89 1.77 -0.53
C TRP A 268 11.20 1.00 -0.63
N ASP A 269 11.25 -0.19 -0.05
CA ASP A 269 12.42 -1.06 -0.10
C ASP A 269 12.06 -2.50 -0.50
N LYS A 270 13.11 -3.31 -0.64
CA LYS A 270 13.01 -4.71 -1.04
C LYS A 270 12.32 -5.59 0.00
N ASP A 271 12.31 -5.19 1.27
CA ASP A 271 11.76 -5.98 2.37
C ASP A 271 10.23 -5.82 2.39
N TRP A 272 9.72 -4.59 2.18
CA TRP A 272 8.30 -4.35 1.95
C TRP A 272 7.79 -4.95 0.63
N GLU A 273 8.61 -4.91 -0.42
CA GLU A 273 8.32 -5.63 -1.67
C GLU A 273 8.19 -7.15 -1.43
N ALA A 274 9.00 -7.71 -0.54
CA ALA A 274 8.90 -9.13 -0.17
C ALA A 274 7.58 -9.45 0.53
N VAL A 275 7.17 -8.63 1.50
CA VAL A 275 5.89 -8.80 2.21
C VAL A 275 4.70 -8.73 1.24
N LEU A 276 4.67 -7.72 0.36
CA LEU A 276 3.60 -7.56 -0.63
C LEU A 276 3.51 -8.74 -1.59
N ARG A 277 4.66 -9.32 -1.99
CA ARG A 277 4.72 -10.48 -2.88
C ARG A 277 4.29 -11.78 -2.21
N LEU A 278 4.76 -12.00 -0.98
CA LEU A 278 4.44 -13.22 -0.22
C LEU A 278 2.97 -13.24 0.21
N SER A 279 2.41 -12.09 0.63
CA SER A 279 0.99 -12.00 0.99
C SER A 279 0.46 -10.56 0.90
N SER A 280 -0.23 -10.25 -0.19
CA SER A 280 -0.91 -8.95 -0.38
C SER A 280 -2.03 -8.73 0.65
N ALA A 281 -2.76 -9.78 1.03
CA ALA A 281 -3.81 -9.69 2.04
C ALA A 281 -3.25 -9.33 3.43
N TYR A 282 -2.11 -9.92 3.81
CA TYR A 282 -1.43 -9.58 5.05
C TYR A 282 -0.91 -8.14 5.04
N PHE A 283 -0.31 -7.74 3.93
CA PHE A 283 0.17 -6.37 3.74
C PHE A 283 -0.97 -5.34 3.80
N GLU A 284 -2.13 -5.63 3.20
CA GLU A 284 -3.33 -4.80 3.31
C GLU A 284 -3.85 -4.69 4.75
N ALA A 285 -3.90 -5.80 5.48
CA ALA A 285 -4.32 -5.79 6.88
C ALA A 285 -3.39 -4.91 7.74
N TYR A 286 -2.08 -4.96 7.49
CA TYR A 286 -1.12 -4.06 8.13
C TYR A 286 -1.40 -2.58 7.80
N LEU A 287 -1.63 -2.24 6.52
CA LEU A 287 -1.94 -0.86 6.13
C LEU A 287 -3.20 -0.33 6.83
N ASN A 288 -4.21 -1.18 7.02
CA ASN A 288 -5.44 -0.80 7.74
C ASN A 288 -5.16 -0.56 9.23
N LEU A 289 -4.37 -1.44 9.88
CA LEU A 289 -3.96 -1.28 11.27
C LEU A 289 -3.13 0.00 11.46
N GLN A 290 -2.14 0.22 10.60
CA GLN A 290 -1.33 1.43 10.60
C GLN A 290 -2.17 2.69 10.46
N HIS A 291 -3.09 2.73 9.48
CA HIS A 291 -3.98 3.87 9.29
C HIS A 291 -4.83 4.16 10.54
N SER A 292 -5.30 3.13 11.23
CA SER A 292 -6.08 3.30 12.46
C SER A 292 -5.28 3.90 13.63
N SER A 293 -3.96 3.68 13.65
CA SER A 293 -3.04 4.24 14.65
C SER A 293 -2.66 5.69 14.38
N GLN A 294 -2.24 6.02 13.15
CA GLN A 294 -1.63 7.32 12.81
C GLN A 294 -2.60 8.30 12.12
N GLY A 295 -3.70 7.81 11.55
CA GLY A 295 -4.61 8.60 10.73
C GLY A 295 -5.47 9.61 11.49
N ARG A 296 -5.35 9.66 12.83
CA ARG A 296 -6.15 10.51 13.72
C ARG A 296 -5.48 11.85 14.05
N GLY A 297 -4.20 12.00 13.74
CA GLY A 297 -3.45 13.25 13.88
C GLY A 297 -3.39 13.79 15.32
N ARG A 298 -3.30 12.92 16.34
CA ARG A 298 -3.21 13.38 17.74
C ARG A 298 -1.76 13.75 18.08
N LEU A 299 -0.79 13.08 17.48
CA LEU A 299 0.63 13.47 17.50
C LEU A 299 1.07 14.11 16.18
N PRO A 300 1.99 15.10 16.21
CA PRO A 300 2.58 15.64 14.99
C PRO A 300 3.38 14.54 14.24
N PRO A 301 3.37 14.51 12.89
CA PRO A 301 4.07 13.48 12.12
C PRO A 301 5.56 13.35 12.48
N LYS A 302 6.26 14.47 12.70
CA LYS A 302 7.67 14.46 13.16
C LYS A 302 7.85 13.68 14.48
N ILE A 303 6.91 13.79 15.41
CA ILE A 303 6.97 13.10 16.70
C ILE A 303 6.61 11.61 16.56
N GLN A 304 5.66 11.27 15.68
CA GLN A 304 5.38 9.88 15.34
C GLN A 304 6.66 9.18 14.84
N GLU A 305 7.41 9.84 13.96
CA GLU A 305 8.69 9.32 13.45
C GLU A 305 9.76 9.22 14.55
N PHE A 306 9.82 10.15 15.52
CA PHE A 306 10.72 10.03 16.67
C PHE A 306 10.40 8.83 17.56
N ILE A 307 9.12 8.52 17.77
CA ILE A 307 8.68 7.32 18.50
C ILE A 307 9.18 6.06 17.77
N TYR A 308 8.98 6.01 16.46
CA TYR A 308 9.46 4.90 15.65
C TYR A 308 10.99 4.72 15.71
N ILE A 309 11.76 5.81 15.60
CA ILE A 309 13.22 5.77 15.73
C ILE A 309 13.61 5.23 17.11
N ALA A 310 12.97 5.73 18.18
CA ALA A 310 13.32 5.34 19.55
C ALA A 310 13.07 3.85 19.81
N VAL A 311 11.93 3.33 19.35
CA VAL A 311 11.59 1.90 19.47
C VAL A 311 12.53 1.05 18.60
N ALA A 312 12.81 1.47 17.36
CA ALA A 312 13.68 0.75 16.43
C ALA A 312 15.16 0.74 16.86
N ALA A 313 15.65 1.82 17.49
CA ALA A 313 17.04 1.95 17.93
C ALA A 313 17.29 1.38 19.34
N CYS A 314 16.24 1.05 20.10
CA CYS A 314 16.38 0.51 21.45
C CYS A 314 17.16 -0.81 21.46
N ALA A 315 18.03 -0.98 22.47
CA ALA A 315 18.93 -2.13 22.58
C ALA A 315 18.20 -3.49 22.64
N THR A 316 16.94 -3.51 23.07
CA THR A 316 16.11 -4.71 23.16
C THR A 316 15.43 -5.09 21.85
N HIS A 317 15.53 -4.27 20.79
CA HIS A 317 14.90 -4.52 19.49
C HIS A 317 15.86 -4.37 18.31
N ILE A 318 16.65 -3.28 18.26
CA ILE A 318 17.64 -2.92 17.22
C ILE A 318 17.23 -3.37 15.80
N HIS A 319 16.50 -2.52 15.09
CA HIS A 319 16.11 -2.74 13.70
C HIS A 319 16.63 -1.63 12.78
N VAL A 320 17.87 -1.80 12.29
CA VAL A 320 18.59 -0.80 11.48
C VAL A 320 17.82 -0.34 10.23
N PRO A 321 17.12 -1.21 9.46
CA PRO A 321 16.33 -0.75 8.31
C PRO A 321 15.21 0.22 8.73
N ALA A 322 14.49 -0.06 9.82
CA ALA A 322 13.46 0.84 10.34
C ALA A 322 14.07 2.15 10.83
N VAL A 323 15.18 2.11 11.59
CA VAL A 323 15.90 3.33 12.02
C VAL A 323 16.23 4.22 10.82
N ARG A 324 16.75 3.64 9.73
CA ARG A 324 17.07 4.38 8.51
C ARG A 324 15.82 5.00 7.86
N ALA A 325 14.76 4.20 7.69
CA ALA A 325 13.52 4.64 7.07
C ALA A 325 12.89 5.81 7.84
N HIS A 326 12.84 5.68 9.17
CA HIS A 326 12.23 6.67 10.05
C HIS A 326 13.07 7.94 10.23
N ILE A 327 14.40 7.85 10.19
CA ILE A 327 15.26 9.03 10.09
C ILE A 327 14.98 9.82 8.80
N HIS A 328 14.80 9.13 7.68
CA HIS A 328 14.47 9.78 6.41
C HIS A 328 13.09 10.45 6.45
N ALA A 329 12.08 9.76 6.97
CA ALA A 329 10.73 10.29 7.13
C ALA A 329 10.69 11.49 8.11
N ALA A 330 11.36 11.40 9.26
CA ALA A 330 11.47 12.51 10.22
C ALA A 330 12.07 13.77 9.56
N ARG A 331 13.12 13.60 8.74
CA ARG A 331 13.74 14.71 7.99
C ARG A 331 12.78 15.34 6.99
N SER A 332 11.94 14.54 6.32
CA SER A 332 10.91 15.05 5.42
C SER A 332 9.86 15.91 6.14
N HIS A 333 9.68 15.69 7.45
CA HIS A 333 8.86 16.49 8.35
C HIS A 333 9.64 17.60 9.09
N GLY A 334 10.86 17.92 8.64
CA GLY A 334 11.66 19.02 9.17
C GLY A 334 12.47 18.70 10.43
N ALA A 335 12.71 17.43 10.75
CA ALA A 335 13.58 17.06 11.87
C ALA A 335 15.04 17.44 11.62
N THR A 336 15.68 18.06 12.62
CA THR A 336 17.11 18.39 12.58
C THR A 336 17.97 17.19 12.98
N SER A 337 19.25 17.22 12.63
CA SER A 337 20.20 16.19 13.09
C SER A 337 20.37 16.20 14.61
N GLU A 338 20.21 17.36 15.26
CA GLU A 338 20.28 17.46 16.72
C GLU A 338 19.09 16.77 17.39
N GLU A 339 17.87 17.01 16.91
CA GLU A 339 16.66 16.31 17.41
C GLU A 339 16.79 14.79 17.24
N ILE A 340 17.24 14.33 16.06
CA ILE A 340 17.43 12.89 15.80
C ILE A 340 18.49 12.30 16.73
N MET A 341 19.60 13.00 16.95
CA MET A 341 20.64 12.56 17.87
C MET A 341 20.14 12.51 19.31
N GLU A 342 19.29 13.45 19.73
CA GLU A 342 18.63 13.43 21.03
C GLU A 342 17.76 12.18 21.17
N VAL A 343 16.89 11.87 20.19
CA VAL A 343 16.07 10.64 20.19
C VAL A 343 16.92 9.38 20.35
N ILE A 344 17.98 9.25 19.54
CA ILE A 344 18.88 8.09 19.59
C ILE A 344 19.56 8.02 20.97
N GLY A 345 20.04 9.16 21.48
CA GLY A 345 20.66 9.26 22.80
C GLY A 345 19.73 8.79 23.92
N LEU A 346 18.44 9.14 23.87
CA LEU A 346 17.45 8.71 24.87
C LEU A 346 17.30 7.19 24.95
N THR A 347 17.50 6.47 23.84
CA THR A 347 17.40 4.99 23.84
C THR A 347 18.46 4.32 24.70
N SER A 348 19.61 4.98 24.93
CA SER A 348 20.67 4.45 25.80
C SER A 348 20.24 4.36 27.27
N LEU A 349 19.21 5.11 27.68
CA LEU A 349 18.70 5.12 29.04
C LEU A 349 18.07 3.77 29.43
N VAL A 350 17.70 2.93 28.47
CA VAL A 350 17.12 1.61 28.74
C VAL A 350 18.04 0.73 29.60
N GLY A 351 19.36 0.92 29.52
CA GLY A 351 20.35 0.11 30.25
C GLY A 351 20.26 0.23 31.77
N ILE A 352 19.78 1.35 32.31
CA ILE A 352 19.65 1.54 33.76
C ILE A 352 18.59 0.64 34.39
N HIS A 353 17.68 0.08 33.59
CA HIS A 353 16.63 -0.79 34.08
C HIS A 353 17.18 -2.08 34.70
N THR A 354 18.32 -2.57 34.21
CA THR A 354 19.05 -3.68 34.82
C THR A 354 19.33 -3.42 36.30
N VAL A 355 19.83 -2.22 36.62
CA VAL A 355 20.25 -1.87 37.98
C VAL A 355 19.06 -1.43 38.82
N THR A 356 18.14 -0.63 38.26
CA THR A 356 16.96 -0.15 39.01
C THR A 356 15.94 -1.24 39.32
N LEU A 357 16.00 -2.37 38.62
CA LEU A 357 15.26 -3.60 38.96
C LEU A 357 16.09 -4.54 39.86
N GLY A 358 17.37 -4.75 39.55
CA GLY A 358 18.21 -5.72 40.24
C GLY A 358 18.73 -5.28 41.62
N ALA A 359 19.08 -4.00 41.79
CA ALA A 359 19.62 -3.49 43.06
C ALA A 359 18.66 -3.67 44.25
N PRO A 360 17.35 -3.37 44.15
CA PRO A 360 16.39 -3.68 45.22
C PRO A 360 16.37 -5.18 45.59
N ILE A 361 16.36 -6.06 44.59
CA ILE A 361 16.34 -7.52 44.79
C ILE A 361 17.62 -7.99 45.50
N LEU A 362 18.77 -7.43 45.10
CA LEU A 362 20.05 -7.75 45.74
C LEU A 362 20.04 -7.35 47.22
N ILE A 363 19.52 -6.18 47.56
CA ILE A 363 19.39 -5.75 48.96
C ILE A 363 18.49 -6.70 49.75
N GLU A 364 17.33 -7.08 49.19
CA GLU A 364 16.41 -8.05 49.81
C GLU A 364 17.10 -9.39 50.08
N LEU A 365 17.80 -9.96 49.09
CA LEU A 365 18.55 -11.21 49.24
C LEU A 365 19.70 -11.10 50.24
N MET A 366 20.40 -9.96 50.27
CA MET A 366 21.44 -9.71 51.28
C MET A 366 20.86 -9.70 52.69
N GLU A 367 19.67 -9.13 52.89
CA GLU A 367 18.96 -9.15 54.17
C GLU A 367 18.53 -10.57 54.56
N GLU A 368 17.98 -11.35 53.62
CA GLU A 368 17.57 -12.75 53.83
C GLU A 368 18.75 -13.65 54.23
N GLU A 369 19.90 -13.46 53.60
CA GLU A 369 21.12 -14.25 53.83
C GLU A 369 21.99 -13.70 54.98
N GLY A 370 21.58 -12.60 55.61
CA GLY A 370 22.33 -11.97 56.71
C GLY A 370 23.65 -11.34 56.29
N ILE A 371 23.77 -10.91 55.03
CA ILE A 371 24.96 -10.26 54.47
C ILE A 371 24.89 -8.75 54.75
N THR A 372 25.72 -8.26 55.67
CA THR A 372 25.78 -6.84 56.04
C THR A 372 27.04 -6.13 55.51
N GLY A 373 26.87 -5.20 54.57
CA GLY A 373 27.86 -4.18 54.18
C GLY A 373 29.15 -4.66 53.49
N THR A 374 29.76 -3.80 52.68
CA THR A 374 31.08 -4.02 52.06
C THR A 374 32.15 -4.09 53.14
N THR A 375 32.77 -5.26 53.31
CA THR A 375 33.84 -5.45 54.30
C THR A 375 35.05 -4.58 53.95
N GLY A 376 35.30 -3.51 54.72
CA GLY A 376 36.58 -2.78 54.72
C GLY A 376 36.55 -1.28 54.39
N GLU A 377 35.40 -0.66 54.13
CA GLU A 377 35.32 0.76 53.76
C GLU A 377 34.95 1.68 54.94
N ASN A 378 35.46 2.92 54.93
CA ASN A 378 35.19 3.91 55.97
C ASN A 378 33.75 4.44 55.85
N VAL A 379 32.86 3.97 56.73
CA VAL A 379 31.41 4.23 56.71
C VAL A 379 31.07 5.73 56.67
N GLU A 380 31.79 6.56 57.43
CA GLU A 380 31.53 8.00 57.51
C GLU A 380 31.85 8.73 56.19
N HIS A 381 32.88 8.27 55.47
CA HIS A 381 33.22 8.79 54.15
C HIS A 381 32.16 8.43 53.10
N LEU A 382 31.69 7.17 53.10
CA LEU A 382 30.65 6.70 52.20
C LEU A 382 29.32 7.44 52.41
N GLU A 383 28.92 7.70 53.66
CA GLU A 383 27.70 8.44 53.95
C GLU A 383 27.77 9.89 53.46
N THR A 384 28.93 10.55 53.66
CA THR A 384 29.18 11.91 53.15
C THR A 384 29.09 11.95 51.63
N GLU A 385 29.67 10.96 50.95
CA GLU A 385 29.69 10.90 49.49
C GLU A 385 28.29 10.63 48.90
N ARG A 386 27.53 9.71 49.52
CA ARG A 386 26.14 9.46 49.13
C ARG A 386 25.27 10.72 49.26
N ALA A 387 25.45 11.49 50.33
CA ALA A 387 24.72 12.75 50.52
C ALA A 387 25.05 13.78 49.43
N ARG A 388 26.35 13.96 49.12
CA ARG A 388 26.82 14.85 48.04
C ARG A 388 26.19 14.48 46.69
N ILE A 389 26.21 13.19 46.35
CA ILE A 389 25.69 12.67 45.08
C ILE A 389 24.17 12.87 45.00
N LYS A 390 23.44 12.60 46.08
CA LYS A 390 22.00 12.82 46.16
C LYS A 390 21.64 14.31 45.98
N ASP A 391 22.37 15.21 46.63
CA ASP A 391 22.14 16.66 46.49
C ASP A 391 22.40 17.12 45.05
N ALA A 392 23.47 16.62 44.41
CA ALA A 392 23.76 16.90 43.01
C ALA A 392 22.64 16.40 42.07
N PHE A 393 22.07 15.22 42.33
CA PHE A 393 20.91 14.71 41.58
C PHE A 393 19.72 15.67 41.69
N ILE A 394 19.37 16.09 42.91
CA ILE A 394 18.23 16.96 43.18
C ILE A 394 18.42 18.31 42.47
N GLN A 395 19.62 18.89 42.51
CA GLN A 395 19.92 20.14 41.81
C GLN A 395 19.73 20.03 40.29
N ARG A 396 20.09 18.89 39.69
CA ARG A 396 19.97 18.68 38.24
C ARG A 396 18.55 18.31 37.79
N ARG A 397 17.85 17.46 38.53
CA ARG A 397 16.55 16.88 38.13
C ARG A 397 15.34 17.52 38.83
N GLY A 398 15.55 18.27 39.90
CA GLY A 398 14.51 19.00 40.64
C GLY A 398 13.69 18.16 41.62
N PHE A 399 13.93 16.84 41.72
CA PHE A 399 13.24 15.94 42.63
C PHE A 399 14.10 14.72 42.97
N TRP A 400 13.81 14.03 44.08
CA TRP A 400 14.37 12.73 44.44
C TRP A 400 13.27 11.67 44.50
N THR A 401 13.61 10.42 44.17
CA THR A 401 12.72 9.27 44.36
C THR A 401 13.48 8.12 44.98
N ASP A 402 12.82 7.35 45.86
CA ASP A 402 13.43 6.21 46.55
C ASP A 402 13.89 5.09 45.62
N THR A 403 13.48 5.14 44.34
CA THR A 403 14.01 4.31 43.25
C THR A 403 15.54 4.22 43.22
N TRP A 404 16.23 5.30 43.56
CA TRP A 404 17.68 5.39 43.47
C TRP A 404 18.38 4.98 44.75
N ASN A 405 17.66 4.83 45.86
CA ASN A 405 18.26 4.51 47.16
C ASN A 405 19.08 3.20 47.10
N PRO A 406 18.58 2.10 46.50
CA PRO A 406 19.35 0.85 46.41
C PRO A 406 20.66 1.01 45.66
N LEU A 407 20.64 1.75 44.54
CA LEU A 407 21.83 1.96 43.74
C LEU A 407 22.83 2.89 44.43
N LEU A 408 22.36 4.00 45.01
CA LEU A 408 23.20 4.92 45.79
C LEU A 408 23.83 4.21 47.01
N GLN A 409 23.11 3.26 47.60
CA GLN A 409 23.61 2.44 48.72
C GLN A 409 24.66 1.44 48.26
N LEU A 410 24.41 0.69 47.19
CA LEU A 410 25.29 -0.38 46.74
C LEU A 410 26.54 0.13 46.02
N ASP A 411 26.41 1.14 45.15
CA ASP A 411 27.51 1.66 44.33
C ASP A 411 27.30 3.15 43.97
N PRO A 412 27.74 4.08 44.85
CA PRO A 412 27.59 5.52 44.63
C PRO A 412 28.43 6.03 43.44
N GLU A 413 29.61 5.46 43.19
CA GLU A 413 30.51 5.88 42.10
C GLU A 413 29.88 5.59 40.73
N PHE A 414 29.34 4.37 40.55
CA PHE A 414 28.59 4.03 39.35
C PHE A 414 27.37 4.92 39.18
N PHE A 415 26.63 5.19 40.26
CA PHE A 415 25.45 6.05 40.20
C PHE A 415 25.80 7.47 39.73
N GLU A 416 26.87 8.06 40.24
CA GLU A 416 27.33 9.39 39.81
C GLU A 416 27.73 9.41 38.33
N SER A 417 28.51 8.42 37.90
CA SER A 417 28.90 8.27 36.49
C SER A 417 27.68 8.13 35.57
N TYR A 418 26.68 7.36 35.99
CA TYR A 418 25.42 7.22 35.26
C TYR A 418 24.62 8.53 35.21
N MET A 419 24.59 9.30 36.30
CA MET A 419 23.93 10.62 36.29
C MET A 419 24.56 11.58 35.27
N GLU A 420 25.89 11.58 35.18
CA GLU A 420 26.60 12.38 34.19
C GLU A 420 26.25 11.94 32.77
N PHE A 421 26.40 10.65 32.47
CA PHE A 421 26.08 10.09 31.15
C PHE A 421 24.62 10.33 30.73
N SER A 422 23.66 9.98 31.60
CA SER A 422 22.22 10.13 31.30
C SER A 422 21.78 11.58 31.15
N SER A 423 22.56 12.55 31.66
CA SER A 423 22.28 13.96 31.46
C SER A 423 22.51 14.39 30.01
N LEU A 424 23.52 13.83 29.32
CA LEU A 424 23.94 14.23 27.97
C LEU A 424 22.80 14.06 26.95
N ALA A 425 22.06 12.97 27.03
CA ALA A 425 20.90 12.70 26.18
C ALA A 425 19.74 13.70 26.38
N SER A 426 19.74 14.44 27.50
CA SER A 426 18.71 15.44 27.85
C SER A 426 19.25 16.87 27.96
N GLN A 427 20.55 17.08 27.68
CA GLN A 427 21.17 18.41 27.65
C GLN A 427 20.74 19.19 26.41
N SER A 428 20.55 18.50 25.28
CA SER A 428 19.93 19.12 24.12
C SER A 428 18.50 19.51 24.48
N ARG A 429 18.15 20.76 24.17
CA ARG A 429 16.79 21.29 24.30
C ARG A 429 16.06 21.27 22.96
N ALA A 430 16.51 20.42 22.03
CA ALA A 430 15.97 20.36 20.68
C ALA A 430 14.53 19.82 20.67
N ILE A 431 14.22 18.87 21.56
CA ILE A 431 12.86 18.32 21.70
C ILE A 431 12.14 18.97 22.89
N GLU A 432 10.86 19.30 22.72
CA GLU A 432 10.02 19.80 23.83
C GLU A 432 9.92 18.77 24.96
N PRO A 433 9.95 19.18 26.24
CA PRO A 433 9.87 18.28 27.39
C PRO A 433 8.71 17.28 27.35
N LYS A 434 7.53 17.72 26.89
CA LYS A 434 6.35 16.88 26.73
C LYS A 434 6.64 15.69 25.80
N TYR A 435 7.18 15.95 24.61
CA TYR A 435 7.45 14.90 23.62
C TYR A 435 8.63 14.03 24.01
N ARG A 436 9.61 14.57 24.73
CA ARG A 436 10.71 13.76 25.30
C ARG A 436 10.16 12.66 26.20
N GLU A 437 9.24 12.98 27.11
CA GLU A 437 8.62 11.98 27.98
C GLU A 437 7.76 10.98 27.18
N VAL A 438 7.05 11.43 26.13
CA VAL A 438 6.30 10.52 25.24
C VAL A 438 7.23 9.55 24.50
N ILE A 439 8.38 10.02 24.02
CA ILE A 439 9.39 9.20 23.32
C ILE A 439 10.04 8.19 24.28
N ILE A 440 10.41 8.61 25.49
CA ILE A 440 10.96 7.71 26.50
C ILE A 440 9.93 6.63 26.87
N CYS A 441 8.67 7.05 27.05
CA CYS A 441 7.58 6.13 27.35
C CYS A 441 7.39 5.05 26.27
N ALA A 442 7.67 5.35 25.00
CA ALA A 442 7.49 4.42 23.91
C ALA A 442 8.41 3.20 24.01
N PHE A 443 9.72 3.38 24.22
CA PHE A 443 10.61 2.23 24.37
C PHE A 443 10.43 1.52 25.72
N ASP A 444 9.96 2.22 26.75
CA ASP A 444 9.57 1.60 28.02
C ASP A 444 8.34 0.69 27.87
N ALA A 445 7.38 1.10 27.03
CA ALA A 445 6.18 0.36 26.71
C ALA A 445 6.37 -0.67 25.57
N ALA A 446 7.52 -0.67 24.90
CA ALA A 446 7.80 -1.55 23.76
C ALA A 446 7.66 -3.02 24.16
N THR A 447 7.07 -3.84 23.29
CA THR A 447 6.75 -5.25 23.57
C THR A 447 7.99 -6.09 23.89
N THR A 448 9.15 -5.70 23.39
CA THR A 448 10.45 -6.36 23.67
C THR A 448 11.05 -5.99 25.03
N HIS A 449 10.46 -5.04 25.76
CA HIS A 449 11.01 -4.52 27.02
C HIS A 449 9.97 -4.49 28.16
N LEU A 450 8.75 -3.97 27.90
CA LEU A 450 7.58 -4.01 28.80
C LEU A 450 7.88 -3.57 30.25
N TYR A 451 8.63 -2.48 30.41
CA TYR A 451 9.01 -1.98 31.72
C TYR A 451 7.93 -1.10 32.35
N GLY A 452 6.92 -1.76 32.93
CA GLY A 452 5.70 -1.10 33.44
C GLY A 452 5.93 0.01 34.47
N ARG A 453 7.04 -0.04 35.23
CA ARG A 453 7.42 1.04 36.15
C ARG A 453 7.80 2.31 35.40
N GLY A 454 8.71 2.20 34.43
CA GLY A 454 9.15 3.32 33.58
C GLY A 454 7.99 3.87 32.76
N THR A 455 7.19 3.00 32.14
CA THR A 455 5.97 3.39 31.43
C THR A 455 5.06 4.28 32.29
N ARG A 456 4.80 3.88 33.54
CA ARG A 456 3.97 4.66 34.48
C ARG A 456 4.58 6.01 34.82
N ILE A 457 5.89 6.08 35.01
CA ILE A 457 6.60 7.32 35.34
C ILE A 457 6.50 8.30 34.17
N HIS A 458 6.85 7.87 32.96
CA HIS A 458 6.90 8.73 31.80
C HIS A 458 5.50 9.14 31.30
N MET A 459 4.48 8.28 31.40
CA MET A 459 3.09 8.69 31.19
C MET A 459 2.67 9.80 32.16
N ARG A 460 2.98 9.65 33.46
CA ARG A 460 2.64 10.67 34.47
C ARG A 460 3.33 12.00 34.17
N ASN A 461 4.60 11.97 33.80
CA ASN A 461 5.36 13.16 33.49
C ASN A 461 4.85 13.85 32.21
N ALA A 462 4.60 13.09 31.14
CA ALA A 462 4.02 13.61 29.91
C ALA A 462 2.67 14.29 30.17
N LEU A 463 1.78 13.67 30.96
CA LEU A 463 0.49 14.25 31.37
C LEU A 463 0.67 15.57 32.14
N ARG A 464 1.62 15.62 33.08
CA ARG A 464 1.93 16.84 33.84
C ARG A 464 2.48 17.96 32.96
N LEU A 465 3.17 17.61 31.88
CA LEU A 465 3.71 18.54 30.88
C LEU A 465 2.71 18.88 29.76
N GLY A 466 1.45 18.43 29.87
CA GLY A 466 0.37 18.80 28.97
C GLY A 466 0.11 17.84 27.82
N ALA A 467 0.69 16.63 27.82
CA ALA A 467 0.24 15.57 26.91
C ALA A 467 -1.17 15.12 27.26
N THR A 468 -1.97 14.85 26.24
CA THR A 468 -3.32 14.32 26.38
C THR A 468 -3.29 12.79 26.48
N PRO A 469 -4.32 12.17 27.09
CA PRO A 469 -4.49 10.71 27.05
C PRO A 469 -4.53 10.15 25.61
N ASN A 470 -5.05 10.93 24.66
CA ASN A 470 -5.11 10.54 23.24
C ASN A 470 -3.72 10.50 22.60
N GLU A 471 -2.84 11.48 22.90
CA GLU A 471 -1.43 11.45 22.44
C GLU A 471 -0.69 10.24 23.01
N ILE A 472 -0.91 9.90 24.28
CA ILE A 472 -0.32 8.70 24.91
C ILE A 472 -0.86 7.43 24.26
N MET A 473 -2.16 7.36 24.00
CA MET A 473 -2.76 6.19 23.33
C MET A 473 -2.21 6.02 21.92
N GLU A 474 -2.05 7.11 21.16
CA GLU A 474 -1.43 7.05 19.83
C GLU A 474 0.03 6.60 19.90
N MET A 475 0.81 7.05 20.90
CA MET A 475 2.16 6.53 21.14
C MET A 475 2.15 5.02 21.38
N LEU A 476 1.21 4.49 22.18
CA LEU A 476 1.08 3.05 22.41
C LEU A 476 0.68 2.30 21.12
N GLU A 477 -0.28 2.85 20.36
CA GLU A 477 -0.70 2.31 19.06
C GLU A 477 0.50 2.23 18.09
N ILE A 478 1.31 3.29 17.99
CA ILE A 478 2.54 3.32 17.16
C ILE A 478 3.57 2.30 17.63
N THR A 479 3.83 2.27 18.94
CA THR A 479 4.81 1.35 19.55
C THR A 479 4.45 -0.11 19.26
N SER A 480 3.16 -0.45 19.26
CA SER A 480 2.68 -1.82 18.97
C SER A 480 2.99 -2.30 17.55
N LEU A 481 3.20 -1.38 16.59
CA LEU A 481 3.48 -1.72 15.19
C LEU A 481 4.89 -2.25 14.96
N MET A 482 5.78 -2.18 15.95
CA MET A 482 7.16 -2.72 15.84
C MET A 482 7.20 -4.21 15.51
N GLY A 483 6.12 -4.97 15.78
CA GLY A 483 6.04 -6.39 15.40
C GLY A 483 6.18 -6.63 13.89
N MET A 484 5.91 -5.61 13.07
CA MET A 484 6.08 -5.71 11.62
C MET A 484 7.54 -5.72 11.17
N ASP A 485 8.49 -5.25 11.98
CA ASP A 485 9.91 -5.35 11.68
C ASP A 485 10.36 -6.82 11.58
N GLY A 486 9.79 -7.71 12.41
CA GLY A 486 10.05 -9.15 12.30
C GLY A 486 9.50 -9.74 11.00
N VAL A 487 8.36 -9.25 10.53
CA VAL A 487 7.75 -9.70 9.27
C VAL A 487 8.58 -9.26 8.07
N THR A 488 9.00 -7.99 8.02
CA THR A 488 9.80 -7.47 6.92
C THR A 488 11.17 -8.15 6.85
N ALA A 489 11.82 -8.36 8.00
CA ALA A 489 13.07 -9.11 8.08
C ALA A 489 12.92 -10.57 7.60
N GLY A 490 11.88 -11.27 8.07
CA GLY A 490 11.65 -12.67 7.71
C GLY A 490 11.20 -12.87 6.25
N ALA A 491 10.39 -11.96 5.73
CA ALA A 491 9.87 -12.01 4.35
C ALA A 491 10.99 -11.98 3.31
N GLY A 492 11.99 -11.10 3.50
CA GLY A 492 13.15 -11.02 2.61
C GLY A 492 13.96 -12.31 2.59
N VAL A 493 14.18 -12.92 3.76
CA VAL A 493 14.88 -14.20 3.89
C VAL A 493 14.10 -15.33 3.22
N LEU A 494 12.79 -15.44 3.48
CA LEU A 494 11.96 -16.48 2.89
C LEU A 494 11.96 -16.45 1.36
N LEU A 495 11.91 -15.26 0.75
CA LEU A 495 12.01 -15.13 -0.71
C LEU A 495 13.40 -15.47 -1.25
N ALA A 496 14.46 -15.27 -0.47
CA ALA A 496 15.81 -15.60 -0.89
C ALA A 496 16.05 -17.12 -0.88
N GLU A 497 15.55 -17.82 0.14
CA GLU A 497 15.66 -19.29 0.29
C GLU A 497 14.72 -20.07 -0.66
N ALA A 498 13.72 -19.41 -1.24
CA ALA A 498 12.80 -20.00 -2.22
C ALA A 498 13.38 -20.08 -3.65
N ARG A 499 14.63 -19.67 -3.85
CA ARG A 499 15.38 -19.75 -5.12
C ARG A 499 16.36 -20.90 -5.08
#